data_AF-A0A4Q5QYM4-F1
#
_entry.id   AF-A0A4Q5QYM4-F1
#
_cell.length_a   1.000
_cell.length_b   1.000
_cell.length_c   1.000
_cell.angle_alpha   90.00
_cell.angle_beta   90.00
_cell.angle_gamma   90.00
#
_symmetry.space_group_name_H-M   'P 1'
#
loop_
_entity.id
_entity.type
_entity.pdbx_description
1 polymer ?
#
loop_
_entity_poly.entity_id
_entity_poly.type
_entity_poly.pdbx_seq_one_letter_code
_entity_poly.pdbx_strand_id
1 'polypeptide(L)'
;LLEKIVADQRQIIAEETQKPAEQTPQMWALYKEVQDYYDKGMRVPDDVTLLLCDDNWGNLRKLPKLGDKPRRGGYGIYYHFDYVGGPRNYKWLNTNPLPRVWEQMHLAHEYGANQIWVVNVGDLKPMELPISFFLDYAWNPDALPADGVAAYTQRWATQQFGPKHAADIADILAKYAKYNARRKPELLDASTYSLATGEWASVVGKYNALLTRAEAINQKLPAADRDAYFELVLHPVLACANLNELYYTVAQNHEAAKNNQPTTNALAEKAKALYAKDAEIKNRYHAVAGGKWHHMMDQTHIGYTYWQQPEVDKMPEVVTLPAGTTAPAITPPPAAENAVYASLEAEHYTQAVNAGPITWQRLPDLGRTAGAVTTFPVTAAPTAAPGGGSPHLEYHFNLAQAGPVTVSAYLAPTLDFTNTTGLRYAVSIDDEAPQIVNLNADLNPEKGSRTWGQVVADNIVLKTSQHNVTAAGAHVLKFWRVDPGVVLEKLVVSSGPLPKTYLGPPANAADKGKDQPVPGSLGQR
;
A
#
# COMPACT_ATOMS: atom_id res chain seq x y z
N LEU A 1 29.48 4.61 -23.69
CA LEU A 1 29.92 3.33 -23.09
C LEU A 1 28.84 2.25 -23.24
N LEU A 2 27.64 2.43 -22.68
CA LEU A 2 26.56 1.42 -22.75
C LEU A 2 26.21 1.00 -24.19
N GLU A 3 26.10 1.94 -25.13
CA GLU A 3 25.83 1.62 -26.53
C GLU A 3 26.90 0.72 -27.15
N LYS A 4 28.17 0.89 -26.77
CA LYS A 4 29.28 0.03 -27.20
C LYS A 4 29.16 -1.38 -26.61
N ILE A 5 28.89 -1.47 -25.30
CA ILE A 5 28.67 -2.76 -24.63
C ILE A 5 27.56 -3.56 -25.32
N VAL A 6 26.46 -2.89 -25.67
CA VAL A 6 25.32 -3.52 -26.34
C VAL A 6 25.68 -3.96 -27.75
N ALA A 7 26.44 -3.15 -28.50
CA ALA A 7 26.92 -3.53 -29.82
C ALA A 7 27.83 -4.78 -29.75
N ASP A 8 28.79 -4.79 -28.82
CA ASP A 8 29.71 -5.91 -28.60
C ASP A 8 28.94 -7.18 -28.18
N GLN A 9 27.97 -7.07 -27.26
CA GLN A 9 27.11 -8.18 -26.87
C GLN A 9 26.31 -8.76 -28.03
N ARG A 10 25.79 -7.92 -28.93
CA ARG A 10 25.03 -8.38 -30.10
C ARG A 10 25.92 -9.07 -31.12
N GLN A 11 27.16 -8.62 -31.29
CA GLN A 11 28.14 -9.31 -32.11
C GLN A 11 28.40 -10.71 -31.54
N ILE A 12 28.65 -10.82 -30.24
CA ILE A 12 28.86 -12.11 -29.56
C ILE A 12 27.64 -13.03 -29.75
N ILE A 13 26.41 -12.53 -29.57
CA ILE A 13 25.20 -13.34 -29.78
C ILE A 13 25.14 -13.87 -31.20
N ALA A 14 25.45 -13.05 -32.21
CA ALA A 14 25.40 -13.48 -33.61
C ALA A 14 26.48 -14.53 -33.93
N GLU A 15 27.69 -14.34 -33.41
CA GLU A 15 28.81 -15.26 -33.56
C GLU A 15 28.52 -16.61 -32.87
N GLU A 16 28.04 -16.61 -31.63
CA GLU A 16 27.80 -17.85 -30.89
C GLU A 16 26.55 -18.61 -31.37
N THR A 17 25.48 -17.90 -31.73
CA THR A 17 24.23 -18.55 -32.19
C THR A 17 24.21 -18.88 -33.67
N GLN A 18 25.17 -18.37 -34.45
CA GLN A 18 25.24 -18.49 -35.92
C GLN A 18 23.97 -17.98 -36.61
N LYS A 19 23.27 -17.01 -35.99
CA LYS A 19 22.05 -16.37 -36.48
C LYS A 19 22.15 -14.85 -36.29
N PRO A 20 21.44 -14.03 -37.09
CA PRO A 20 21.32 -12.61 -36.78
C PRO A 20 20.84 -12.40 -35.35
N ALA A 21 21.46 -11.49 -34.60
CA ALA A 21 21.15 -11.27 -33.19
C ALA A 21 19.65 -11.01 -32.95
N GLU A 22 18.98 -10.33 -33.89
CA GLU A 22 17.53 -10.08 -33.84
C GLU A 22 16.63 -11.32 -33.85
N GLN A 23 17.16 -12.50 -34.17
CA GLN A 23 16.44 -13.77 -34.09
C GLN A 23 16.61 -14.48 -32.74
N THR A 24 17.39 -13.89 -31.83
CA THR A 24 17.62 -14.40 -30.48
C THR A 24 16.95 -13.48 -29.46
N PRO A 25 16.02 -13.98 -28.62
CA PRO A 25 15.36 -13.17 -27.60
C PRO A 25 16.37 -12.48 -26.68
N GLN A 26 16.21 -11.17 -26.53
CA GLN A 26 17.08 -10.32 -25.71
C GLN A 26 16.21 -9.39 -24.89
N MET A 27 16.67 -9.05 -23.69
CA MET A 27 16.01 -8.13 -22.80
C MET A 27 17.03 -7.17 -22.20
N TRP A 28 16.64 -5.91 -22.07
CA TRP A 28 17.41 -4.90 -21.35
C TRP A 28 16.53 -4.24 -20.29
N ALA A 29 16.93 -4.39 -19.03
CA ALA A 29 16.36 -3.69 -17.89
C ALA A 29 16.77 -2.21 -17.89
N LEU A 30 15.78 -1.32 -18.01
CA LEU A 30 15.95 0.12 -17.80
C LEU A 30 15.85 0.43 -16.30
N TYR A 31 16.81 -0.08 -15.54
CA TYR A 31 16.79 -0.01 -14.07
C TYR A 31 17.50 1.25 -13.56
N LYS A 32 16.84 1.97 -12.64
CA LYS A 32 17.38 3.15 -11.95
C LYS A 32 17.97 4.17 -12.93
N GLU A 33 19.27 4.45 -12.87
CA GLU A 33 19.97 5.46 -13.67
C GLU A 33 19.96 5.17 -15.18
N VAL A 34 19.76 3.91 -15.58
CA VAL A 34 19.72 3.53 -16.99
C VAL A 34 18.45 4.07 -17.67
N GLN A 35 17.36 4.24 -16.91
CA GLN A 35 16.14 4.88 -17.41
C GLN A 35 16.43 6.34 -17.82
N ASP A 36 17.17 7.10 -17.01
CA ASP A 36 17.54 8.49 -17.33
C ASP A 36 18.35 8.59 -18.62
N TYR A 37 19.26 7.65 -18.86
CA TYR A 37 20.06 7.63 -20.09
C TYR A 37 19.18 7.40 -21.31
N TYR A 38 18.24 6.46 -21.22
CA TYR A 38 17.26 6.21 -22.27
C TYR A 38 16.43 7.47 -22.57
N ASP A 39 16.00 8.17 -21.53
CA ASP A 39 15.18 9.38 -21.65
C ASP A 39 15.97 10.56 -22.23
N LYS A 40 17.27 10.62 -21.97
CA LYS A 40 18.19 11.64 -22.53
C LYS A 40 18.71 11.33 -23.93
N GLY A 41 18.32 10.20 -24.52
CA GLY A 41 18.63 9.91 -25.92
C GLY A 41 19.34 8.59 -26.19
N MET A 42 19.77 7.84 -25.17
CA MET A 42 20.29 6.48 -25.38
C MET A 42 19.20 5.63 -26.03
N ARG A 43 19.56 4.84 -27.04
CA ARG A 43 18.60 3.98 -27.74
C ARG A 43 18.98 2.53 -27.65
N VAL A 44 17.94 1.70 -27.61
CA VAL A 44 18.02 0.24 -27.56
C VAL A 44 17.50 -0.32 -28.88
N PRO A 45 18.20 -1.28 -29.52
CA PRO A 45 17.75 -1.92 -30.77
C PRO A 45 16.29 -2.40 -30.68
N ASP A 46 15.52 -2.27 -31.76
CA ASP A 46 14.06 -2.38 -31.73
C ASP A 46 13.53 -3.77 -31.34
N ASP A 47 14.26 -4.84 -31.66
CA ASP A 47 13.94 -6.24 -31.27
C ASP A 47 14.20 -6.57 -29.80
N VAL A 48 14.96 -5.75 -29.07
CA VAL A 48 15.24 -6.02 -27.67
C VAL A 48 14.07 -5.56 -26.81
N THR A 49 13.56 -6.47 -25.97
CA THR A 49 12.51 -6.16 -24.99
C THR A 49 13.03 -5.16 -23.97
N LEU A 50 12.30 -4.07 -23.78
CA LEU A 50 12.58 -3.12 -22.72
C LEU A 50 11.87 -3.56 -21.44
N LEU A 51 12.64 -4.02 -20.45
CA LEU A 51 12.11 -4.36 -19.14
C LEU A 51 12.08 -3.08 -18.27
N LEU A 52 10.87 -2.54 -18.11
CA LEU A 52 10.58 -1.40 -17.25
C LEU A 52 10.46 -1.90 -15.80
N CYS A 53 10.69 -1.03 -14.83
CA CYS A 53 10.70 -1.42 -13.42
C CYS A 53 9.75 -0.56 -12.58
N ASP A 54 9.29 -1.14 -11.48
CA ASP A 54 8.77 -0.35 -10.38
C ASP A 54 9.90 0.42 -9.65
N ASP A 55 9.53 1.14 -8.60
CA ASP A 55 10.46 1.86 -7.72
C ASP A 55 11.06 1.01 -6.60
N ASN A 56 10.99 -0.32 -6.75
CA ASN A 56 11.29 -1.31 -5.71
C ASN A 56 10.34 -1.29 -4.52
N TRP A 57 9.18 -0.62 -4.62
CA TRP A 57 8.14 -0.58 -3.59
C TRP A 57 6.74 -0.86 -4.19
N GLY A 58 6.69 -1.43 -5.40
CA GLY A 58 5.46 -1.74 -6.09
C GLY A 58 4.78 -0.54 -6.75
N ASN A 59 5.51 0.51 -7.11
CA ASN A 59 4.96 1.64 -7.89
C ASN A 59 5.67 1.73 -9.24
N LEU A 60 4.94 1.51 -10.34
CA LEU A 60 5.50 1.55 -11.70
C LEU A 60 6.05 2.93 -12.01
N ARG A 61 7.33 2.99 -12.43
CA ARG A 61 8.03 4.25 -12.70
C ARG A 61 7.72 4.80 -14.07
N LYS A 62 7.50 3.92 -15.04
CA LYS A 62 7.37 4.27 -16.45
C LYS A 62 6.62 3.19 -17.20
N LEU A 63 5.80 3.62 -18.15
CA LEU A 63 5.10 2.77 -19.10
C LEU A 63 5.31 3.29 -20.53
N PRO A 64 5.06 2.44 -21.55
CA PRO A 64 5.14 2.86 -22.95
C PRO A 64 4.25 4.06 -23.24
N LYS A 65 4.67 4.96 -24.12
CA LYS A 65 3.81 6.09 -24.51
C LYS A 65 2.70 5.58 -25.43
N LEU A 66 1.47 5.99 -25.14
CA LEU A 66 0.33 5.69 -25.99
C LEU A 66 0.48 6.39 -27.35
N GLY A 67 0.20 5.66 -28.43
CA GLY A 67 0.29 6.18 -29.80
C GLY A 67 1.70 6.14 -30.42
N ASP A 68 2.76 5.90 -29.64
CA ASP A 68 4.09 5.64 -30.21
C ASP A 68 4.08 4.34 -31.03
N LYS A 69 4.92 4.28 -32.06
CA LYS A 69 5.08 3.05 -32.85
C LYS A 69 5.50 1.90 -31.92
N PRO A 70 4.76 0.78 -31.87
CA PRO A 70 5.15 -0.37 -31.07
C PRO A 70 6.53 -0.87 -31.48
N ARG A 71 7.36 -1.16 -30.48
CA ARG A 71 8.68 -1.79 -30.67
C ARG A 71 8.50 -3.27 -30.99
N ARG A 72 9.31 -3.81 -31.90
CA ARG A 72 9.27 -5.25 -32.22
C ARG A 72 9.54 -6.15 -31.01
N GLY A 73 10.44 -5.73 -30.12
CA GLY A 73 10.77 -6.45 -28.88
C GLY A 73 9.75 -6.26 -27.75
N GLY A 74 8.77 -5.36 -27.91
CA GLY A 74 7.80 -5.05 -26.86
C GLY A 74 8.42 -4.48 -25.58
N TYR A 75 7.61 -4.52 -24.52
CA TYR A 75 7.97 -4.04 -23.18
C TYR A 75 7.56 -5.08 -22.13
N GLY A 76 8.30 -5.13 -21.03
CA GLY A 76 7.98 -5.95 -19.86
C GLY A 76 8.06 -5.15 -18.56
N ILE A 77 7.70 -5.80 -17.46
CA ILE A 77 7.71 -5.26 -16.09
C ILE A 77 8.56 -6.14 -15.18
N TYR A 78 9.44 -5.49 -14.42
CA TYR A 78 10.05 -6.02 -13.21
C TYR A 78 9.44 -5.35 -11.98
N TYR A 79 8.79 -6.16 -11.13
CA TYR A 79 8.04 -5.73 -9.94
C TYR A 79 8.67 -6.28 -8.65
N HIS A 80 8.36 -5.71 -7.49
CA HIS A 80 8.92 -6.18 -6.21
C HIS A 80 7.84 -6.55 -5.17
N PHE A 81 7.94 -7.76 -4.61
CA PHE A 81 7.32 -8.15 -3.35
C PHE A 81 8.29 -8.18 -2.17
N ASP A 82 9.59 -8.06 -2.45
CA ASP A 82 10.70 -8.06 -1.51
C ASP A 82 11.77 -7.06 -1.99
N TYR A 83 12.47 -6.38 -1.08
CA TYR A 83 13.56 -5.50 -1.47
C TYR A 83 14.69 -5.34 -0.44
N VAL A 84 15.91 -5.30 -0.97
CA VAL A 84 17.14 -4.87 -0.27
C VAL A 84 17.54 -3.48 -0.79
N GLY A 85 17.29 -2.44 -0.01
CA GLY A 85 17.68 -1.08 -0.33
C GLY A 85 16.89 -0.01 0.44
N GLY A 86 17.02 1.24 0.00
CA GLY A 86 16.38 2.39 0.64
C GLY A 86 14.87 2.51 0.33
N PRO A 87 14.12 3.26 1.16
CA PRO A 87 14.51 3.87 2.44
C PRO A 87 14.80 2.85 3.55
N ARG A 88 14.26 1.63 3.46
CA ARG A 88 14.55 0.49 4.33
C ARG A 88 14.21 -0.81 3.64
N ASN A 89 14.97 -1.87 3.89
CA ASN A 89 14.61 -3.20 3.41
C ASN A 89 13.22 -3.61 3.91
N TYR A 90 12.53 -4.44 3.12
CA TYR A 90 11.37 -5.20 3.58
C TYR A 90 11.50 -6.62 3.04
N LYS A 91 11.71 -7.58 3.96
CA LYS A 91 12.19 -8.93 3.60
C LYS A 91 11.56 -10.06 4.39
N TRP A 92 10.85 -9.74 5.46
CA TRP A 92 10.44 -10.77 6.43
C TRP A 92 9.14 -11.48 6.06
N LEU A 93 8.04 -10.73 5.93
CA LEU A 93 6.70 -11.27 5.67
C LEU A 93 6.03 -10.52 4.52
N ASN A 94 4.96 -11.11 3.97
CA ASN A 94 4.19 -10.46 2.93
C ASN A 94 3.62 -9.11 3.39
N THR A 95 3.84 -8.10 2.56
CA THR A 95 3.40 -6.72 2.74
C THR A 95 2.73 -6.14 1.48
N ASN A 96 2.27 -7.03 0.59
CA ASN A 96 1.82 -6.75 -0.77
C ASN A 96 0.33 -7.10 -0.93
N PRO A 97 -0.58 -6.14 -0.71
CA PRO A 97 -2.02 -6.38 -0.82
C PRO A 97 -2.39 -6.54 -2.30
N LEU A 98 -3.16 -7.59 -2.62
CA LEU A 98 -3.52 -7.92 -4.00
C LEU A 98 -4.20 -6.78 -4.77
N PRO A 99 -5.09 -5.95 -4.17
CA PRO A 99 -5.67 -4.81 -4.89
C PRO A 99 -4.61 -3.84 -5.45
N ARG A 100 -3.49 -3.62 -4.75
CA ARG A 100 -2.41 -2.76 -5.25
C ARG A 100 -1.64 -3.42 -6.39
N VAL A 101 -1.36 -4.73 -6.26
CA VAL A 101 -0.73 -5.51 -7.33
C VAL A 101 -1.60 -5.49 -8.59
N TRP A 102 -2.91 -5.72 -8.43
CA TRP A 102 -3.88 -5.64 -9.52
C TRP A 102 -3.83 -4.27 -10.21
N GLU A 103 -3.95 -3.18 -9.44
CA GLU A 103 -4.05 -1.82 -10.00
C GLU A 103 -2.80 -1.44 -10.79
N GLN A 104 -1.60 -1.74 -10.27
CA GLN A 104 -0.35 -1.46 -10.97
C GLN A 104 -0.16 -2.35 -12.20
N MET A 105 -0.41 -3.66 -12.09
CA MET A 105 -0.23 -4.56 -13.22
C MET A 105 -1.31 -4.37 -14.29
N HIS A 106 -2.50 -3.91 -13.93
CA HIS A 106 -3.52 -3.46 -14.89
C HIS A 106 -3.06 -2.23 -15.66
N LEU A 107 -2.43 -1.24 -15.02
CA LEU A 107 -1.77 -0.13 -15.73
C LEU A 107 -0.75 -0.65 -16.73
N ALA A 108 0.13 -1.58 -16.34
CA ALA A 108 1.10 -2.16 -17.27
C ALA A 108 0.46 -2.86 -18.46
N HIS A 109 -0.62 -3.60 -18.21
CA HIS A 109 -1.35 -4.32 -19.24
C HIS A 109 -1.95 -3.39 -20.30
N GLU A 110 -2.69 -2.38 -19.85
CA GLU A 110 -3.39 -1.41 -20.68
C GLU A 110 -2.44 -0.53 -21.49
N TYR A 111 -1.22 -0.31 -20.98
CA TYR A 111 -0.16 0.40 -21.68
C TYR A 111 0.72 -0.50 -22.56
N GLY A 112 0.36 -1.78 -22.72
CA GLY A 112 1.00 -2.70 -23.66
C GLY A 112 2.34 -3.28 -23.20
N ALA A 113 2.66 -3.23 -21.90
CA ALA A 113 3.87 -3.82 -21.33
C ALA A 113 3.72 -5.32 -21.05
N ASN A 114 3.32 -6.10 -22.06
CA ASN A 114 2.84 -7.48 -21.94
C ASN A 114 3.85 -8.57 -22.35
N GLN A 115 5.11 -8.20 -22.67
CA GLN A 115 6.08 -9.17 -23.20
C GLN A 115 6.68 -10.08 -22.12
N ILE A 116 7.01 -9.52 -20.95
CA ILE A 116 7.63 -10.23 -19.82
C ILE A 116 7.13 -9.58 -18.53
N TRP A 117 6.51 -10.33 -17.63
CA TRP A 117 6.28 -9.91 -16.25
C TRP A 117 7.10 -10.80 -15.32
N VAL A 118 7.95 -10.18 -14.51
CA VAL A 118 8.77 -10.84 -13.50
C VAL A 118 8.66 -10.08 -12.19
N VAL A 119 8.57 -10.81 -11.08
CA VAL A 119 8.46 -10.23 -9.74
C VAL A 119 9.56 -10.78 -8.84
N ASN A 120 10.22 -9.88 -8.09
CA ASN A 120 11.13 -10.26 -7.02
C ASN A 120 10.31 -10.75 -5.83
N VAL A 121 10.53 -12.01 -5.44
CA VAL A 121 9.78 -12.70 -4.39
C VAL A 121 10.60 -12.95 -3.13
N GLY A 122 11.81 -12.40 -3.05
CA GLY A 122 12.76 -12.70 -1.96
C GLY A 122 13.05 -14.20 -1.90
N ASP A 123 12.85 -14.78 -0.72
CA ASP A 123 13.06 -16.20 -0.44
C ASP A 123 11.92 -17.13 -0.93
N LEU A 124 11.02 -16.62 -1.81
CA LEU A 124 9.77 -17.24 -2.28
C LEU A 124 8.71 -17.36 -1.18
N LYS A 125 9.04 -17.99 -0.04
CA LYS A 125 8.17 -17.99 1.13
C LYS A 125 8.42 -16.71 1.94
N PRO A 126 7.40 -16.09 2.55
CA PRO A 126 5.98 -16.46 2.60
C PRO A 126 5.11 -15.62 1.63
N MET A 127 5.47 -15.60 0.34
CA MET A 127 4.80 -14.80 -0.70
C MET A 127 3.84 -15.63 -1.58
N GLU A 128 3.36 -16.79 -1.12
CA GLU A 128 2.64 -17.76 -1.94
C GLU A 128 1.37 -17.16 -2.57
N LEU A 129 0.52 -16.49 -1.78
CA LEU A 129 -0.70 -15.86 -2.27
C LEU A 129 -0.43 -14.76 -3.32
N PRO A 130 0.42 -13.73 -3.06
CA PRO A 130 0.69 -12.71 -4.07
C PRO A 130 1.46 -13.25 -5.28
N ILE A 131 2.29 -14.29 -5.15
CA ILE A 131 2.90 -14.99 -6.29
C ILE A 131 1.83 -15.64 -7.16
N SER A 132 0.92 -16.43 -6.56
CA SER A 132 -0.17 -17.07 -7.30
C SER A 132 -0.99 -16.01 -8.03
N PHE A 133 -1.36 -14.93 -7.35
CA PHE A 133 -2.12 -13.84 -7.94
C PHE A 133 -1.39 -13.19 -9.12
N PHE A 134 -0.11 -12.86 -8.96
CA PHE A 134 0.68 -12.21 -10.01
C PHE A 134 0.76 -13.07 -11.27
N LEU A 135 1.01 -14.37 -11.11
CA LEU A 135 1.13 -15.31 -12.23
C LEU A 135 -0.22 -15.60 -12.91
N ASP A 136 -1.28 -15.79 -12.13
CA ASP A 136 -2.63 -15.99 -12.67
C ASP A 136 -3.15 -14.74 -13.39
N TYR A 137 -2.86 -13.55 -12.86
CA TYR A 137 -3.21 -12.30 -13.51
C TYR A 137 -2.39 -12.09 -14.79
N ALA A 138 -1.08 -12.40 -14.77
CA ALA A 138 -0.23 -12.35 -15.97
C ALA A 138 -0.72 -13.27 -17.10
N TRP A 139 -1.34 -14.41 -16.75
CA TRP A 139 -1.87 -15.36 -17.72
C TRP A 139 -3.06 -14.78 -18.50
N ASN A 140 -3.99 -14.09 -17.82
CA ASN A 140 -5.13 -13.46 -18.46
C ASN A 140 -5.66 -12.26 -17.65
N PRO A 141 -5.12 -11.05 -17.87
CA PRO A 141 -5.55 -9.84 -17.17
C PRO A 141 -7.04 -9.51 -17.36
N ASP A 142 -7.60 -9.78 -18.54
CA ASP A 142 -9.00 -9.50 -18.89
C ASP A 142 -10.00 -10.37 -18.10
N ALA A 143 -9.55 -11.50 -17.54
CA ALA A 143 -10.42 -12.41 -16.78
C ALA A 143 -10.68 -11.94 -15.34
N LEU A 144 -9.92 -10.96 -14.83
CA LEU A 144 -10.01 -10.52 -13.44
C LEU A 144 -10.25 -9.01 -13.34
N PRO A 145 -11.51 -8.56 -13.23
CA PRO A 145 -11.83 -7.15 -13.04
C PRO A 145 -11.44 -6.66 -11.64
N ALA A 146 -11.48 -5.33 -11.46
CA ALA A 146 -11.10 -4.63 -10.22
C ALA A 146 -11.77 -5.17 -8.95
N ASP A 147 -13.06 -5.47 -9.03
CA ASP A 147 -13.87 -5.99 -7.92
C ASP A 147 -13.77 -7.52 -7.75
N GLY A 148 -13.04 -8.19 -8.64
CA GLY A 148 -12.82 -9.63 -8.63
C GLY A 148 -11.71 -10.10 -7.69
N VAL A 149 -10.89 -9.20 -7.14
CA VAL A 149 -9.71 -9.53 -6.32
C VAL A 149 -10.09 -10.29 -5.05
N ALA A 150 -11.13 -9.86 -4.33
CA ALA A 150 -11.60 -10.56 -3.13
C ALA A 150 -12.08 -11.99 -3.44
N ALA A 151 -12.79 -12.15 -4.56
CA ALA A 151 -13.24 -13.46 -5.04
C ALA A 151 -12.05 -14.35 -5.43
N TYR A 152 -10.98 -13.79 -5.99
CA TYR A 152 -9.74 -14.52 -6.24
C TYR A 152 -9.15 -15.08 -4.94
N THR A 153 -9.00 -14.24 -3.90
CA THR A 153 -8.46 -14.68 -2.61
C THR A 153 -9.31 -15.78 -1.98
N GLN A 154 -10.64 -15.69 -2.09
CA GLN A 154 -11.55 -16.74 -1.62
C GLN A 154 -11.41 -18.04 -2.42
N ARG A 155 -11.24 -17.98 -3.75
CA ARG A 155 -10.98 -19.18 -4.57
C ARG A 155 -9.65 -19.82 -4.19
N TRP A 156 -8.60 -19.02 -4.02
CA TRP A 156 -7.30 -19.51 -3.57
C TRP A 156 -7.40 -20.21 -2.20
N ALA A 157 -8.08 -19.60 -1.23
CA ALA A 157 -8.30 -20.21 0.09
C ALA A 157 -9.15 -21.49 0.02
N THR A 158 -10.14 -21.53 -0.87
CA THR A 158 -10.96 -22.74 -1.12
C THR A 158 -10.12 -23.88 -1.67
N GLN A 159 -9.17 -23.59 -2.57
CA GLN A 159 -8.26 -24.60 -3.12
C GLN A 159 -7.34 -25.18 -2.03
N GLN A 160 -6.92 -24.38 -1.05
CA GLN A 160 -6.01 -24.85 0.01
C GLN A 160 -6.73 -25.58 1.15
N PHE A 161 -7.90 -25.09 1.57
CA PHE A 161 -8.54 -25.50 2.84
C PHE A 161 -10.02 -25.95 2.67
N GLY A 162 -10.51 -26.02 1.44
CA GLY A 162 -11.92 -26.29 1.15
C GLY A 162 -12.84 -25.09 1.44
N PRO A 163 -14.13 -25.19 1.09
CA PRO A 163 -15.04 -24.03 1.06
C PRO A 163 -15.51 -23.57 2.44
N LYS A 164 -15.47 -24.45 3.46
CA LYS A 164 -16.12 -24.24 4.76
C LYS A 164 -15.67 -22.97 5.48
N HIS A 165 -14.38 -22.64 5.42
CA HIS A 165 -13.78 -21.49 6.08
C HIS A 165 -13.12 -20.51 5.10
N ALA A 166 -13.23 -20.76 3.78
CA ALA A 166 -12.48 -20.04 2.76
C ALA A 166 -12.72 -18.53 2.76
N ALA A 167 -13.96 -18.07 2.99
CA ALA A 167 -14.28 -16.65 3.04
C ALA A 167 -13.58 -15.94 4.22
N ASP A 168 -13.60 -16.55 5.41
CA ASP A 168 -12.91 -16.00 6.58
C ASP A 168 -11.40 -16.01 6.41
N ILE A 169 -10.84 -17.10 5.86
CA ILE A 169 -9.41 -17.21 5.59
C ILE A 169 -8.97 -16.15 4.59
N ALA A 170 -9.73 -15.96 3.51
CA ALA A 170 -9.44 -14.94 2.51
C ALA A 170 -9.48 -13.52 3.08
N ASP A 171 -10.47 -13.22 3.92
CA ASP A 171 -10.56 -11.93 4.62
C ASP A 171 -9.38 -11.71 5.58
N ILE A 172 -8.94 -12.75 6.30
CA ILE A 172 -7.73 -12.68 7.14
C ILE A 172 -6.49 -12.39 6.29
N LEU A 173 -6.33 -13.11 5.17
CA LEU A 173 -5.21 -12.96 4.25
C LEU A 173 -5.14 -11.56 3.63
N ALA A 174 -6.27 -11.04 3.17
CA ALA A 174 -6.37 -9.69 2.61
C ALA A 174 -6.03 -8.63 3.66
N LYS A 175 -6.63 -8.73 4.86
CA LYS A 175 -6.45 -7.72 5.92
C LYS A 175 -5.05 -7.69 6.49
N TYR A 176 -4.38 -8.82 6.74
CA TYR A 176 -3.01 -8.76 7.27
C TYR A 176 -2.07 -8.10 6.25
N ALA A 177 -2.18 -8.44 4.95
CA ALA A 177 -1.35 -7.86 3.91
C ALA A 177 -1.60 -6.36 3.79
N LYS A 178 -2.86 -5.93 3.85
CA LYS A 178 -3.25 -4.51 3.93
C LYS A 178 -2.66 -3.80 5.14
N TYR A 179 -2.71 -4.43 6.31
CA TYR A 179 -2.21 -3.81 7.54
C TYR A 179 -0.68 -3.67 7.50
N ASN A 180 0.03 -4.68 7.00
CA ASN A 180 1.47 -4.64 6.77
C ASN A 180 1.88 -3.63 5.67
N ALA A 181 0.98 -3.34 4.73
CA ALA A 181 1.21 -2.31 3.72
C ALA A 181 1.07 -0.89 4.25
N ARG A 182 0.38 -0.67 5.39
CA ARG A 182 0.33 0.67 6.02
C ARG A 182 1.74 1.12 6.43
N ARG A 183 2.49 0.20 7.04
CA ARG A 183 3.88 0.36 7.45
C ARG A 183 4.52 -1.03 7.42
N LYS A 184 5.57 -1.20 6.61
CA LYS A 184 6.31 -2.47 6.58
C LYS A 184 6.82 -2.82 7.99
N PRO A 185 6.83 -4.10 8.42
CA PRO A 185 7.28 -4.50 9.76
C PRO A 185 8.62 -3.90 10.18
N GLU A 186 9.60 -3.88 9.28
CA GLU A 186 10.95 -3.37 9.51
C GLU A 186 10.97 -1.84 9.68
N LEU A 187 9.95 -1.14 9.18
CA LEU A 187 9.76 0.31 9.29
C LEU A 187 8.92 0.71 10.53
N LEU A 188 8.31 -0.25 11.22
CA LEU A 188 7.47 0.00 12.39
C LEU A 188 8.34 0.40 13.60
N ASP A 189 7.89 1.41 14.33
CA ASP A 189 8.49 1.82 15.59
C ASP A 189 7.43 2.40 16.54
N ALA A 190 7.81 2.70 17.78
CA ALA A 190 6.93 3.25 18.81
C ALA A 190 6.28 4.61 18.46
N SER A 191 6.85 5.35 17.49
CA SER A 191 6.35 6.65 17.04
C SER A 191 5.41 6.58 15.84
N THR A 192 5.23 5.40 15.25
CA THR A 192 4.50 5.23 13.98
C THR A 192 3.03 5.67 14.10
N TYR A 193 2.30 5.18 15.11
CA TYR A 193 0.91 5.55 15.35
C TYR A 193 0.77 6.46 16.56
N SER A 194 -0.35 7.18 16.65
CA SER A 194 -0.60 8.10 17.76
C SER A 194 -1.24 7.41 18.97
N LEU A 195 -0.64 7.60 20.16
CA LEU A 195 -1.25 7.20 21.44
C LEU A 195 -2.40 8.15 21.80
N ALA A 196 -2.20 9.45 21.60
CA ALA A 196 -3.12 10.50 22.03
C ALA A 196 -4.49 10.41 21.37
N THR A 197 -4.54 9.92 20.12
CA THR A 197 -5.79 9.75 19.37
C THR A 197 -6.38 8.33 19.51
N GLY A 198 -5.72 7.42 20.23
CA GLY A 198 -6.11 6.01 20.32
C GLY A 198 -5.82 5.19 19.05
N GLU A 199 -5.09 5.74 18.08
CA GLU A 199 -4.78 5.08 16.81
C GLU A 199 -3.97 3.79 17.02
N TRP A 200 -2.96 3.83 17.90
CA TRP A 200 -2.21 2.64 18.30
C TRP A 200 -3.10 1.50 18.82
N ALA A 201 -4.01 1.82 19.74
CA ALA A 201 -4.93 0.84 20.34
C ALA A 201 -5.87 0.24 19.28
N SER A 202 -6.35 1.07 18.37
CA SER A 202 -7.17 0.65 17.22
C SER A 202 -6.41 -0.31 16.29
N VAL A 203 -5.16 0.00 15.95
CA VAL A 203 -4.34 -0.85 15.07
C VAL A 203 -4.04 -2.20 15.72
N VAL A 204 -3.57 -2.22 16.97
CA VAL A 204 -3.31 -3.47 17.70
C VAL A 204 -4.60 -4.29 17.88
N GLY A 205 -5.71 -3.63 18.21
CA GLY A 205 -7.02 -4.29 18.31
C GLY A 205 -7.43 -4.99 17.00
N LYS A 206 -7.15 -4.38 15.84
CA LYS A 206 -7.42 -4.99 14.53
C LYS A 206 -6.55 -6.21 14.26
N TYR A 207 -5.26 -6.20 14.59
CA TYR A 207 -4.40 -7.39 14.48
C TYR A 207 -4.82 -8.50 15.43
N ASN A 208 -5.14 -8.17 16.69
CA ASN A 208 -5.57 -9.16 17.69
C ASN A 208 -6.93 -9.80 17.34
N ALA A 209 -7.82 -9.05 16.69
CA ALA A 209 -9.07 -9.60 16.13
C ALA A 209 -8.81 -10.57 14.98
N LEU A 210 -7.84 -10.28 14.09
CA LEU A 210 -7.42 -11.24 13.05
C LEU A 210 -6.82 -12.49 13.68
N LEU A 211 -5.94 -12.35 14.67
CA LEU A 211 -5.30 -13.47 15.35
C LEU A 211 -6.33 -14.39 16.00
N THR A 212 -7.28 -13.80 16.75
CA THR A 212 -8.36 -14.56 17.42
C THR A 212 -9.16 -15.40 16.41
N ARG A 213 -9.52 -14.81 15.27
CA ARG A 213 -10.22 -15.53 14.19
C ARG A 213 -9.34 -16.61 13.58
N ALA A 214 -8.07 -16.30 13.31
CA ALA A 214 -7.14 -17.24 12.71
C ALA A 214 -6.90 -18.48 13.61
N GLU A 215 -6.75 -18.29 14.92
CA GLU A 215 -6.62 -19.37 15.90
C GLU A 215 -7.90 -20.21 16.02
N ALA A 216 -9.07 -19.56 16.02
CA ALA A 216 -10.35 -20.25 16.07
C ALA A 216 -10.58 -21.15 14.85
N ILE A 217 -10.12 -20.74 13.66
CA ILE A 217 -10.17 -21.57 12.45
C ILE A 217 -9.16 -22.72 12.55
N ASN A 218 -7.92 -22.46 12.98
CA ASN A 218 -6.89 -23.50 13.15
C ASN A 218 -7.38 -24.67 14.01
N GLN A 219 -8.10 -24.38 15.10
CA GLN A 219 -8.65 -25.40 15.99
C GLN A 219 -9.76 -26.24 15.32
N LYS A 220 -10.48 -25.67 14.35
CA LYS A 220 -11.58 -26.32 13.62
C LYS A 220 -11.12 -27.09 12.38
N LEU A 221 -9.90 -26.82 11.87
CA LEU A 221 -9.35 -27.51 10.71
C LEU A 221 -8.89 -28.94 11.03
N PRO A 222 -9.02 -29.87 10.07
CA PRO A 222 -8.42 -31.20 10.14
C PRO A 222 -6.94 -31.14 10.47
N ALA A 223 -6.41 -32.11 11.22
CA ALA A 223 -5.01 -32.11 11.63
C ALA A 223 -4.03 -32.07 10.44
N ALA A 224 -4.39 -32.70 9.32
CA ALA A 224 -3.59 -32.72 8.09
C ALA A 224 -3.43 -31.33 7.44
N ASP A 225 -4.37 -30.41 7.67
CA ASP A 225 -4.36 -29.07 7.05
C ASP A 225 -3.67 -28.03 7.95
N ARG A 226 -3.41 -28.35 9.22
CA ARG A 226 -2.93 -27.38 10.21
C ARG A 226 -1.51 -26.89 9.96
N ASP A 227 -0.65 -27.70 9.35
CA ASP A 227 0.71 -27.27 9.00
C ASP A 227 0.66 -26.20 7.89
N ALA A 228 -0.08 -26.47 6.81
CA ALA A 228 -0.31 -25.52 5.72
C ALA A 228 -1.05 -24.27 6.21
N TYR A 229 -2.06 -24.43 7.06
CA TYR A 229 -2.77 -23.30 7.64
C TYR A 229 -1.85 -22.45 8.54
N PHE A 230 -0.97 -23.10 9.30
CA PHE A 230 -0.04 -22.40 10.16
C PHE A 230 0.92 -21.55 9.34
N GLU A 231 1.57 -22.11 8.31
CA GLU A 231 2.52 -21.31 7.51
C GLU A 231 1.84 -20.23 6.66
N LEU A 232 0.71 -20.54 6.01
CA LEU A 232 0.09 -19.64 5.03
C LEU A 232 -0.77 -18.56 5.67
N VAL A 233 -1.36 -18.83 6.85
CA VAL A 233 -2.39 -17.96 7.46
C VAL A 233 -2.03 -17.55 8.88
N LEU A 234 -1.85 -18.51 9.80
CA LEU A 234 -1.76 -18.18 11.22
C LEU A 234 -0.43 -17.54 11.62
N HIS A 235 0.70 -18.03 11.10
CA HIS A 235 2.02 -17.50 11.41
C HIS A 235 2.16 -16.01 11.07
N PRO A 236 1.89 -15.54 9.82
CA PRO A 236 2.07 -14.12 9.51
C PRO A 236 1.17 -13.23 10.36
N VAL A 237 -0.06 -13.66 10.67
CA VAL A 237 -0.98 -12.91 11.54
C VAL A 237 -0.47 -12.85 12.98
N LEU A 238 -0.02 -13.97 13.54
CA LEU A 238 0.52 -14.06 14.89
C LEU A 238 1.78 -13.22 15.06
N ALA A 239 2.71 -13.32 14.11
CA ALA A 239 3.97 -12.61 14.14
C ALA A 239 3.76 -11.08 14.05
N CYS A 240 2.92 -10.62 13.11
CA CYS A 240 2.61 -9.20 12.98
C CYS A 240 1.78 -8.66 14.16
N ALA A 241 0.87 -9.45 14.74
CA ALA A 241 0.15 -9.06 15.96
C ALA A 241 1.12 -8.85 17.14
N ASN A 242 2.05 -9.79 17.35
CA ASN A 242 3.08 -9.67 18.39
C ASN A 242 3.97 -8.44 18.18
N LEU A 243 4.45 -8.21 16.96
CA LEU A 243 5.32 -7.07 16.64
C LEU A 243 4.62 -5.71 16.87
N ASN A 244 3.35 -5.60 16.45
CA ASN A 244 2.57 -4.38 16.68
C ASN A 244 2.28 -4.17 18.17
N GLU A 245 1.98 -5.23 18.92
CA GLU A 245 1.79 -5.11 20.37
C GLU A 245 3.10 -4.77 21.11
N LEU A 246 4.24 -5.26 20.63
CA LEU A 246 5.57 -4.88 21.14
C LEU A 246 5.79 -3.37 21.01
N TYR A 247 5.66 -2.81 19.80
CA TYR A 247 5.91 -1.38 19.60
C TYR A 247 4.83 -0.48 20.23
N TYR A 248 3.59 -0.94 20.32
CA TYR A 248 2.55 -0.25 21.11
C TYR A 248 2.92 -0.21 22.59
N THR A 249 3.38 -1.34 23.15
CA THR A 249 3.81 -1.42 24.55
C THR A 249 5.02 -0.54 24.82
N VAL A 250 5.97 -0.46 23.89
CA VAL A 250 7.13 0.44 23.96
C VAL A 250 6.68 1.91 23.93
N ALA A 251 5.74 2.26 23.05
CA ALA A 251 5.16 3.61 23.01
C ALA A 251 4.50 3.97 24.34
N GLN A 252 3.69 3.07 24.90
CA GLN A 252 3.07 3.25 26.21
C GLN A 252 4.12 3.38 27.33
N ASN A 253 5.19 2.59 27.29
CA ASN A 253 6.28 2.66 28.25
C ASN A 253 6.96 4.04 28.21
N HIS A 254 7.27 4.56 27.03
CA HIS A 254 7.87 5.89 26.88
C HIS A 254 6.94 7.00 27.39
N GLU A 255 5.65 6.91 27.10
CA GLU A 255 4.66 7.89 27.56
C GLU A 255 4.42 7.84 29.08
N ALA A 256 4.36 6.63 29.65
CA ALA A 256 4.28 6.40 31.09
C ALA A 256 5.51 6.97 31.81
N ALA A 257 6.70 6.78 31.24
CA ALA A 257 7.96 7.26 31.80
C ALA A 257 8.05 8.79 31.85
N LYS A 258 7.59 9.50 30.81
CA LYS A 258 7.55 10.99 30.79
C LYS A 258 6.77 11.56 31.98
N ASN A 259 5.76 10.83 32.44
CA ASN A 259 4.87 11.23 33.52
C ASN A 259 5.18 10.52 34.85
N ASN A 260 6.32 9.82 34.96
CA ASN A 260 6.71 9.02 36.12
C ASN A 260 5.60 8.06 36.60
N GLN A 261 4.87 7.44 35.68
CA GLN A 261 3.76 6.55 36.03
C GLN A 261 4.27 5.23 36.63
N PRO A 262 3.62 4.67 37.66
CA PRO A 262 4.00 3.39 38.26
C PRO A 262 3.97 2.20 37.28
N THR A 263 3.18 2.32 36.22
CA THR A 263 3.05 1.31 35.14
C THR A 263 4.30 1.20 34.27
N THR A 264 5.23 2.17 34.32
CA THR A 264 6.42 2.22 33.46
C THR A 264 7.22 0.91 33.49
N ASN A 265 7.55 0.39 34.68
CA ASN A 265 8.34 -0.83 34.82
C ASN A 265 7.56 -2.07 34.36
N ALA A 266 6.26 -2.15 34.64
CA ALA A 266 5.42 -3.24 34.17
C ALA A 266 5.33 -3.28 32.63
N LEU A 267 5.25 -2.12 31.99
CA LEU A 267 5.28 -2.00 30.53
C LEU A 267 6.66 -2.37 29.95
N ALA A 268 7.75 -2.04 30.64
CA ALA A 268 9.10 -2.46 30.24
C ALA A 268 9.23 -4.00 30.25
N GLU A 269 8.75 -4.66 31.31
CA GLU A 269 8.75 -6.12 31.39
C GLU A 269 7.82 -6.76 30.35
N LYS A 270 6.63 -6.17 30.12
CA LYS A 270 5.73 -6.63 29.05
C LYS A 270 6.40 -6.55 27.68
N ALA A 271 7.09 -5.46 27.36
CA ALA A 271 7.80 -5.31 26.10
C ALA A 271 8.91 -6.38 25.95
N LYS A 272 9.70 -6.64 27.02
CA LYS A 272 10.71 -7.71 27.01
C LYS A 272 10.08 -9.09 26.74
N ALA A 273 8.92 -9.37 27.34
CA ALA A 273 8.20 -10.61 27.13
C ALA A 273 7.70 -10.75 25.67
N LEU A 274 7.17 -9.69 25.07
CA LEU A 274 6.72 -9.68 23.67
C LEU A 274 7.89 -9.86 22.69
N TYR A 275 9.05 -9.28 22.99
CA TYR A 275 10.26 -9.51 22.22
C TYR A 275 10.77 -10.95 22.33
N ALA A 276 10.79 -11.52 23.53
CA ALA A 276 11.12 -12.94 23.70
C ALA A 276 10.11 -13.86 22.97
N LYS A 277 8.83 -13.46 22.96
CA LYS A 277 7.76 -14.17 22.26
C LYS A 277 7.98 -14.26 20.76
N ASP A 278 8.60 -13.25 20.16
CA ASP A 278 8.92 -13.25 18.73
C ASP A 278 9.80 -14.45 18.33
N ALA A 279 10.86 -14.70 19.11
CA ALA A 279 11.72 -15.87 18.91
C ALA A 279 10.96 -17.20 19.08
N GLU A 280 10.00 -17.29 20.00
CA GLU A 280 9.15 -18.47 20.14
C GLU A 280 8.26 -18.70 18.92
N ILE A 281 7.70 -17.63 18.35
CA ILE A 281 6.87 -17.68 17.14
C ILE A 281 7.69 -18.16 15.95
N LYS A 282 8.91 -17.65 15.79
CA LYS A 282 9.88 -18.11 14.79
C LYS A 282 10.20 -19.60 14.97
N ASN A 283 10.59 -20.01 16.18
CA ASN A 283 10.95 -21.41 16.46
C ASN A 283 9.77 -22.36 16.20
N ARG A 284 8.54 -21.92 16.49
CA ARG A 284 7.33 -22.69 16.16
C ARG A 284 7.23 -22.92 14.66
N TYR A 285 7.45 -21.89 13.83
CA TYR A 285 7.44 -22.03 12.37
C TYR A 285 8.49 -23.01 11.88
N HIS A 286 9.71 -22.90 12.38
CA HIS A 286 10.79 -23.82 12.02
C HIS A 286 10.53 -25.27 12.40
N ALA A 287 9.67 -25.54 13.39
CA ALA A 287 9.32 -26.90 13.80
C ALA A 287 8.16 -27.54 13.00
N VAL A 288 7.42 -26.75 12.22
CA VAL A 288 6.24 -27.22 11.44
C VAL A 288 6.63 -28.33 10.47
N ALA A 289 5.72 -29.30 10.27
CA ALA A 289 5.91 -30.40 9.33
C ALA A 289 7.24 -31.15 9.52
N GLY A 290 7.66 -31.34 10.78
CA GLY A 290 8.91 -32.04 11.10
C GLY A 290 10.17 -31.27 10.73
N GLY A 291 10.12 -29.94 10.69
CA GLY A 291 11.28 -29.11 10.37
C GLY A 291 11.40 -28.70 8.90
N LYS A 292 10.37 -28.94 8.08
CA LYS A 292 10.42 -28.76 6.62
C LYS A 292 10.87 -27.36 6.18
N TRP A 293 10.50 -26.34 6.95
CA TRP A 293 10.75 -24.92 6.62
C TRP A 293 11.74 -24.26 7.59
N HIS A 294 12.66 -25.05 8.15
CA HIS A 294 13.77 -24.53 8.94
C HIS A 294 14.49 -23.41 8.18
N HIS A 295 14.92 -22.37 8.89
CA HIS A 295 15.54 -21.13 8.36
C HIS A 295 14.65 -20.13 7.62
N MET A 296 13.44 -20.48 7.16
CA MET A 296 12.60 -19.56 6.38
C MET A 296 12.14 -18.30 7.15
N MET A 297 12.23 -18.31 8.48
CA MET A 297 11.91 -17.17 9.36
C MET A 297 13.15 -16.60 10.10
N ASP A 298 14.36 -16.82 9.57
CA ASP A 298 15.61 -16.29 10.17
C ASP A 298 15.86 -14.81 9.89
N GLN A 299 15.07 -14.19 9.00
CA GLN A 299 15.24 -12.80 8.63
C GLN A 299 15.06 -11.86 9.84
N THR A 300 16.12 -11.11 10.16
CA THR A 300 16.09 -10.03 11.15
C THR A 300 15.06 -8.97 10.75
N HIS A 301 14.22 -8.56 11.68
CA HIS A 301 13.11 -7.63 11.42
C HIS A 301 12.87 -6.62 12.56
N ILE A 302 13.55 -6.74 13.70
CA ILE A 302 13.45 -5.81 14.83
C ILE A 302 14.77 -5.05 15.06
N GLY A 303 14.70 -3.73 15.17
CA GLY A 303 15.85 -2.90 15.57
C GLY A 303 16.61 -2.24 14.42
N TYR A 304 15.96 -2.01 13.28
CA TYR A 304 16.52 -1.23 12.18
C TYR A 304 16.73 0.24 12.59
N THR A 305 17.96 0.74 12.39
CA THR A 305 18.31 2.15 12.63
C THR A 305 18.60 2.93 11.33
N TYR A 306 18.75 2.23 10.20
CA TYR A 306 18.95 2.81 8.87
C TYR A 306 18.31 1.92 7.80
N TRP A 307 18.79 1.95 6.55
CA TRP A 307 18.17 1.19 5.45
C TRP A 307 18.38 -0.32 5.54
N GLN A 308 19.51 -0.77 6.10
CA GLN A 308 19.89 -2.17 6.17
C GLN A 308 19.67 -2.76 7.57
N GLN A 309 19.49 -4.08 7.61
CA GLN A 309 19.20 -4.84 8.82
C GLN A 309 20.37 -4.85 9.81
N PRO A 310 20.12 -4.94 11.13
CA PRO A 310 21.16 -5.33 12.07
C PRO A 310 21.52 -6.82 11.90
N GLU A 311 22.70 -7.22 12.39
CA GLU A 311 23.14 -8.63 12.32
C GLU A 311 22.21 -9.59 13.07
N VAL A 312 21.55 -9.11 14.12
CA VAL A 312 20.58 -9.85 14.94
C VAL A 312 19.45 -8.90 15.33
N ASP A 313 18.26 -9.46 15.64
CA ASP A 313 17.16 -8.68 16.20
C ASP A 313 17.62 -7.95 17.47
N LYS A 314 17.15 -6.71 17.64
CA LYS A 314 17.46 -5.89 18.81
C LYS A 314 16.18 -5.47 19.51
N MET A 315 16.10 -5.80 20.80
CA MET A 315 15.04 -5.34 21.69
C MET A 315 14.92 -3.80 21.63
N PRO A 316 13.73 -3.25 21.35
CA PRO A 316 13.52 -1.80 21.44
C PRO A 316 13.82 -1.26 22.83
N GLU A 317 14.37 -0.04 22.90
CA GLU A 317 14.69 0.60 24.18
C GLU A 317 13.43 0.85 25.01
N VAL A 318 13.50 0.50 26.29
CA VAL A 318 12.44 0.74 27.29
C VAL A 318 13.01 1.49 28.48
N VAL A 319 12.19 2.31 29.12
CA VAL A 319 12.53 3.08 30.30
C VAL A 319 12.08 2.32 31.55
N THR A 320 12.90 2.37 32.60
CA THR A 320 12.54 1.92 33.95
C THR A 320 12.74 3.05 34.96
N LEU A 321 11.91 3.10 35.99
CA LEU A 321 11.96 4.06 37.08
C LEU A 321 12.54 3.39 38.34
N PRO A 322 13.30 4.13 39.18
CA PRO A 322 13.75 3.66 40.48
C PRO A 322 12.58 3.23 41.38
N ALA A 323 12.85 2.25 42.26
CA ALA A 323 11.88 1.83 43.27
C ALA A 323 11.49 3.01 44.18
N GLY A 324 10.19 3.16 44.46
CA GLY A 324 9.67 4.23 45.32
C GLY A 324 9.36 5.55 44.61
N THR A 325 9.47 5.61 43.26
CA THR A 325 9.05 6.78 42.49
C THR A 325 7.53 6.98 42.62
N THR A 326 7.11 8.06 43.28
CA THR A 326 5.70 8.43 43.42
C THR A 326 5.21 9.17 42.19
N ALA A 327 4.01 8.80 41.71
CA ALA A 327 3.38 9.49 40.59
C ALA A 327 3.15 10.98 40.94
N PRO A 328 3.58 11.93 40.10
CA PRO A 328 3.09 13.30 40.20
C PRO A 328 1.56 13.31 39.98
N ALA A 329 0.88 14.27 40.60
CA ALA A 329 -0.55 14.46 40.37
C ALA A 329 -0.81 14.65 38.87
N ILE A 330 -1.66 13.79 38.30
CA ILE A 330 -1.99 13.83 36.89
C ILE A 330 -2.90 15.04 36.68
N THR A 331 -2.36 16.14 36.14
CA THR A 331 -3.21 17.11 35.44
C THR A 331 -3.65 16.43 34.14
N PRO A 332 -4.96 16.18 33.93
CA PRO A 332 -5.40 15.71 32.63
C PRO A 332 -4.91 16.72 31.58
N PRO A 333 -4.33 16.26 30.46
CA PRO A 333 -4.04 17.16 29.37
C PRO A 333 -5.33 17.94 29.05
N PRO A 334 -5.25 19.24 28.73
CA PRO A 334 -6.41 19.96 28.26
C PRO A 334 -7.06 19.12 27.15
N ALA A 335 -8.38 18.94 27.21
CA ALA A 335 -9.10 18.23 26.17
C ALA A 335 -8.65 18.82 24.84
N ALA A 336 -8.10 17.99 23.94
CA ALA A 336 -7.73 18.45 22.62
C ALA A 336 -8.96 19.16 22.05
N GLU A 337 -8.81 20.42 21.62
CA GLU A 337 -9.88 21.08 20.89
C GLU A 337 -10.34 20.10 19.81
N ASN A 338 -11.62 19.74 19.84
CA ASN A 338 -12.18 18.82 18.87
C ASN A 338 -11.99 19.49 17.51
N ALA A 339 -10.97 19.05 16.76
CA ALA A 339 -10.75 19.53 15.41
C ALA A 339 -12.07 19.34 14.66
N VAL A 340 -12.63 20.43 14.15
CA VAL A 340 -13.85 20.37 13.33
C VAL A 340 -13.40 19.94 11.94
N TYR A 341 -13.61 18.67 11.64
CA TYR A 341 -13.29 18.07 10.35
C TYR A 341 -14.41 17.18 9.85
N ALA A 342 -14.49 17.00 8.54
CA ALA A 342 -15.23 15.95 7.86
C ALA A 342 -14.22 15.02 7.18
N SER A 343 -14.15 13.76 7.61
CA SER A 343 -13.31 12.71 7.03
C SER A 343 -14.18 11.75 6.22
N LEU A 344 -13.84 11.60 4.94
CA LEU A 344 -14.64 10.97 3.90
C LEU A 344 -13.79 9.89 3.22
N GLU A 345 -14.19 8.62 3.37
CA GLU A 345 -13.53 7.53 2.64
C GLU A 345 -13.88 7.63 1.15
N ALA A 346 -12.90 7.45 0.26
CA ALA A 346 -13.09 7.74 -1.16
C ALA A 346 -14.19 6.90 -1.81
N GLU A 347 -14.29 5.62 -1.42
CA GLU A 347 -15.29 4.69 -1.96
C GLU A 347 -16.73 4.97 -1.49
N HIS A 348 -16.91 5.86 -0.51
CA HIS A 348 -18.20 6.32 0.00
C HIS A 348 -18.61 7.68 -0.61
N TYR A 349 -18.35 7.88 -1.90
CA TYR A 349 -18.86 9.04 -2.62
C TYR A 349 -20.40 9.02 -2.66
N THR A 350 -21.01 10.19 -2.62
CA THR A 350 -22.47 10.35 -2.75
C THR A 350 -22.91 10.12 -4.19
N GLN A 351 -22.14 10.63 -5.15
CA GLN A 351 -22.39 10.49 -6.57
C GLN A 351 -21.08 10.43 -7.37
N ALA A 352 -21.07 9.61 -8.42
CA ALA A 352 -20.03 9.61 -9.44
C ALA A 352 -20.59 10.17 -10.74
N VAL A 353 -20.03 11.28 -11.20
CA VAL A 353 -20.32 11.88 -12.49
C VAL A 353 -19.32 11.33 -13.50
N ASN A 354 -19.80 10.54 -14.43
CA ASN A 354 -19.04 9.95 -15.54
C ASN A 354 -19.23 10.82 -16.81
N ALA A 355 -18.28 10.80 -17.74
CA ALA A 355 -18.43 11.53 -19.01
C ALA A 355 -17.71 10.84 -20.16
N GLY A 356 -18.41 10.68 -21.29
CA GLY A 356 -17.90 9.95 -22.45
C GLY A 356 -17.51 8.50 -22.06
N PRO A 357 -16.31 8.02 -22.41
CA PRO A 357 -15.85 6.69 -22.01
C PRO A 357 -15.30 6.65 -20.56
N ILE A 358 -15.20 7.79 -19.88
CA ILE A 358 -14.60 7.86 -18.54
C ILE A 358 -15.62 7.45 -17.49
N THR A 359 -15.23 6.46 -16.68
CA THR A 359 -16.01 6.00 -15.53
C THR A 359 -15.16 5.99 -14.26
N TRP A 360 -15.76 6.34 -13.12
CA TRP A 360 -15.15 6.13 -11.81
C TRP A 360 -15.39 4.69 -11.35
N GLN A 361 -14.31 4.04 -10.92
CA GLN A 361 -14.31 2.65 -10.50
C GLN A 361 -13.81 2.55 -9.05
N ARG A 362 -14.57 1.82 -8.23
CA ARG A 362 -14.13 1.46 -6.88
C ARG A 362 -13.10 0.34 -6.94
N LEU A 363 -12.10 0.43 -6.08
CA LEU A 363 -11.05 -0.55 -5.84
C LEU A 363 -11.18 -1.02 -4.38
N PRO A 364 -12.05 -2.00 -4.10
CA PRO A 364 -12.31 -2.44 -2.73
C PRO A 364 -11.02 -2.89 -2.04
N ASP A 365 -10.90 -2.54 -0.77
CA ASP A 365 -9.78 -2.90 0.10
C ASP A 365 -8.40 -2.32 -0.31
N LEU A 366 -8.27 -1.61 -1.44
CA LEU A 366 -7.03 -0.92 -1.81
C LEU A 366 -6.71 0.21 -0.82
N GLY A 367 -5.43 0.38 -0.52
CA GLY A 367 -4.94 1.49 0.30
C GLY A 367 -4.93 1.18 1.79
N ARG A 368 -4.85 2.23 2.61
CA ARG A 368 -4.55 2.09 4.05
C ARG A 368 -5.79 1.90 4.93
N THR A 369 -6.96 2.28 4.43
CA THR A 369 -8.20 2.42 5.21
C THR A 369 -9.37 1.62 4.64
N ALA A 370 -10.39 2.22 4.02
CA ALA A 370 -11.58 1.52 3.55
C ALA A 370 -11.33 0.84 2.19
N GLY A 371 -11.14 1.65 1.15
CA GLY A 371 -10.79 1.24 -0.20
C GLY A 371 -10.33 2.48 -0.98
N ALA A 372 -10.30 2.38 -2.30
CA ALA A 372 -9.92 3.51 -3.15
C ALA A 372 -10.83 3.67 -4.37
N VAL A 373 -10.68 4.78 -5.08
CA VAL A 373 -11.38 5.06 -6.34
C VAL A 373 -10.41 5.63 -7.35
N THR A 374 -10.52 5.18 -8.61
CA THR A 374 -9.76 5.70 -9.76
C THR A 374 -10.66 5.75 -11.00
N THR A 375 -10.13 6.20 -12.14
CA THR A 375 -10.89 6.32 -13.40
C THR A 375 -10.46 5.32 -14.45
N PHE A 376 -11.42 4.81 -15.21
CA PHE A 376 -11.22 3.94 -16.38
C PHE A 376 -11.78 4.57 -17.65
N PRO A 377 -11.23 4.24 -18.84
CA PRO A 377 -10.02 3.44 -19.02
C PRO A 377 -8.77 4.23 -18.59
N VAL A 378 -7.76 3.53 -18.06
CA VAL A 378 -6.53 4.14 -17.54
C VAL A 378 -5.67 4.78 -18.64
N THR A 379 -5.98 4.50 -19.91
CA THR A 379 -5.31 5.04 -21.09
C THR A 379 -5.99 6.28 -21.67
N ALA A 380 -7.11 6.73 -21.09
CA ALA A 380 -7.83 7.87 -21.63
C ALA A 380 -7.05 9.17 -21.47
N ALA A 381 -7.14 10.04 -22.49
CA ALA A 381 -6.49 11.34 -22.49
C ALA A 381 -6.89 12.20 -21.26
N PRO A 382 -6.00 13.12 -20.82
CA PRO A 382 -6.32 14.04 -19.74
C PRO A 382 -7.53 14.93 -20.00
N THR A 383 -8.28 15.24 -18.94
CA THR A 383 -9.34 16.25 -18.93
C THR A 383 -8.70 17.63 -18.78
N ALA A 384 -8.56 18.36 -19.88
CA ALA A 384 -7.79 19.61 -19.92
C ALA A 384 -8.36 20.74 -19.03
N ALA A 385 -9.69 20.82 -18.90
CA ALA A 385 -10.39 21.83 -18.12
C ALA A 385 -11.47 21.17 -17.24
N PRO A 386 -11.14 20.77 -16.00
CA PRO A 386 -12.13 20.25 -15.06
C PRO A 386 -13.17 21.32 -14.73
N GLY A 387 -14.45 20.95 -14.73
CA GLY A 387 -15.59 21.81 -14.46
C GLY A 387 -16.86 21.36 -15.18
N GLY A 388 -18.02 21.90 -14.78
CA GLY A 388 -19.31 21.53 -15.36
C GLY A 388 -19.57 20.02 -15.29
N GLY A 389 -19.93 19.41 -16.43
CA GLY A 389 -20.20 17.98 -16.54
C GLY A 389 -18.96 17.07 -16.72
N SER A 390 -17.74 17.59 -16.52
CA SER A 390 -16.53 16.76 -16.60
C SER A 390 -16.49 15.70 -15.49
N PRO A 391 -15.79 14.56 -15.65
CA PRO A 391 -15.84 13.47 -14.68
C PRO A 391 -15.36 13.87 -13.28
N HIS A 392 -16.18 13.61 -12.25
CA HIS A 392 -15.85 13.89 -10.86
C HIS A 392 -16.65 13.02 -9.87
N LEU A 393 -16.14 12.94 -8.64
CA LEU A 393 -16.85 12.38 -7.50
C LEU A 393 -17.41 13.52 -6.64
N GLU A 394 -18.61 13.33 -6.11
CA GLU A 394 -19.25 14.26 -5.18
C GLU A 394 -19.36 13.62 -3.79
N TYR A 395 -19.01 14.39 -2.77
CA TYR A 395 -19.11 14.01 -1.37
C TYR A 395 -19.89 15.07 -0.61
N HIS A 396 -21.02 14.67 -0.02
CA HIS A 396 -21.81 15.55 0.82
C HIS A 396 -21.23 15.59 2.23
N PHE A 397 -21.09 16.78 2.79
CA PHE A 397 -20.64 16.97 4.16
C PHE A 397 -21.30 18.21 4.78
N ASN A 398 -21.20 18.36 6.09
CA ASN A 398 -21.73 19.52 6.80
C ASN A 398 -20.63 20.23 7.58
N LEU A 399 -20.64 21.56 7.56
CA LEU A 399 -19.80 22.40 8.41
C LEU A 399 -20.65 23.26 9.33
N ALA A 400 -20.21 23.40 10.58
CA ALA A 400 -20.92 24.21 11.57
C ALA A 400 -20.74 25.73 11.36
N GLN A 401 -19.69 26.13 10.62
CA GLN A 401 -19.33 27.53 10.42
C GLN A 401 -18.81 27.75 8.99
N ALA A 402 -19.07 28.94 8.46
CA ALA A 402 -18.43 29.44 7.25
C ALA A 402 -16.96 29.81 7.52
N GLY A 403 -16.16 29.95 6.47
CA GLY A 403 -14.78 30.42 6.57
C GLY A 403 -13.77 29.57 5.79
N PRO A 404 -12.46 29.79 6.01
CA PRO A 404 -11.41 29.06 5.34
C PRO A 404 -11.38 27.60 5.82
N VAL A 405 -11.20 26.68 4.88
CA VAL A 405 -11.01 25.26 5.15
C VAL A 405 -9.86 24.71 4.31
N THR A 406 -9.16 23.73 4.87
CA THR A 406 -8.17 22.94 4.15
C THR A 406 -8.81 21.62 3.71
N VAL A 407 -8.69 21.29 2.44
CA VAL A 407 -9.00 19.94 1.94
C VAL A 407 -7.69 19.17 1.85
N SER A 408 -7.64 18.00 2.48
CA SER A 408 -6.52 17.06 2.44
C SER A 408 -6.92 15.82 1.65
N ALA A 409 -6.22 15.55 0.55
CA ALA A 409 -6.40 14.36 -0.26
C ALA A 409 -5.30 13.34 0.02
N TYR A 410 -5.72 12.12 0.41
CA TYR A 410 -4.87 10.96 0.65
C TYR A 410 -4.95 10.07 -0.58
N LEU A 411 -3.82 9.92 -1.27
CA LEU A 411 -3.73 9.31 -2.60
C LEU A 411 -2.70 8.18 -2.57
N ALA A 412 -2.92 7.11 -3.34
CA ALA A 412 -1.91 6.06 -3.47
C ALA A 412 -0.60 6.64 -4.04
N PRO A 413 0.57 6.09 -3.69
CA PRO A 413 1.88 6.61 -4.10
C PRO A 413 2.25 6.30 -5.56
N THR A 414 1.31 6.47 -6.48
CA THR A 414 1.52 6.29 -7.92
C THR A 414 2.51 7.33 -8.46
N LEU A 415 3.53 6.85 -9.17
CA LEU A 415 4.54 7.70 -9.80
C LEU A 415 4.04 8.21 -11.16
N ASP A 416 4.75 9.18 -11.74
CA ASP A 416 4.48 9.63 -13.11
C ASP A 416 4.95 8.59 -14.13
N PHE A 417 4.19 7.50 -14.26
CA PHE A 417 4.46 6.43 -15.21
C PHE A 417 4.34 6.89 -16.67
N THR A 418 3.72 8.05 -16.93
CA THR A 418 3.62 8.63 -18.28
C THR A 418 4.88 9.39 -18.69
N ASN A 419 5.77 9.67 -17.72
CA ASN A 419 6.99 10.46 -17.89
C ASN A 419 6.71 11.84 -18.53
N THR A 420 5.73 12.56 -17.95
CA THR A 420 5.30 13.88 -18.38
C THR A 420 5.63 14.93 -17.31
N THR A 421 4.62 15.60 -16.74
CA THR A 421 4.79 16.63 -15.70
C THR A 421 4.21 16.18 -14.35
N GLY A 422 3.89 14.90 -14.19
CA GLY A 422 3.15 14.37 -13.04
C GLY A 422 1.65 14.22 -13.28
N LEU A 423 1.02 13.41 -12.43
CA LEU A 423 -0.41 13.13 -12.43
C LEU A 423 -1.14 14.20 -11.62
N ARG A 424 -2.18 14.79 -12.21
CA ARG A 424 -2.98 15.85 -11.58
C ARG A 424 -4.41 15.39 -11.34
N TYR A 425 -5.02 16.01 -10.35
CA TYR A 425 -6.46 16.01 -10.10
C TYR A 425 -6.90 17.45 -9.83
N ALA A 426 -8.20 17.67 -9.67
CA ALA A 426 -8.69 18.95 -9.16
C ALA A 426 -9.66 18.77 -8.00
N VAL A 427 -9.82 19.81 -7.20
CA VAL A 427 -10.77 19.84 -6.08
C VAL A 427 -11.53 21.15 -6.08
N SER A 428 -12.83 21.11 -5.78
CA SER A 428 -13.62 22.30 -5.46
C SER A 428 -14.65 21.99 -4.38
N ILE A 429 -15.13 23.04 -3.72
CA ILE A 429 -16.32 22.96 -2.85
C ILE A 429 -17.44 23.76 -3.51
N ASP A 430 -18.63 23.17 -3.56
CA ASP A 430 -19.83 23.75 -4.16
C ASP A 430 -19.58 24.21 -5.61
N ASP A 431 -19.78 25.49 -5.89
CA ASP A 431 -19.64 26.11 -7.21
C ASP A 431 -18.29 26.83 -7.39
N GLU A 432 -17.33 26.63 -6.48
CA GLU A 432 -15.97 27.15 -6.66
C GLU A 432 -15.32 26.58 -7.93
N ALA A 433 -14.44 27.39 -8.55
CA ALA A 433 -13.61 26.93 -9.65
C ALA A 433 -12.69 25.78 -9.18
N PRO A 434 -12.57 24.67 -9.93
CA PRO A 434 -11.69 23.57 -9.58
C PRO A 434 -10.21 23.98 -9.47
N GLN A 435 -9.60 23.68 -8.33
CA GLN A 435 -8.18 23.90 -8.08
C GLN A 435 -7.38 22.67 -8.49
N ILE A 436 -6.50 22.81 -9.48
CA ILE A 436 -5.65 21.70 -9.96
C ILE A 436 -4.48 21.48 -9.00
N VAL A 437 -4.28 20.22 -8.60
CA VAL A 437 -3.18 19.79 -7.74
C VAL A 437 -2.40 18.69 -8.42
N ASN A 438 -1.07 18.79 -8.41
CA ASN A 438 -0.16 17.79 -8.96
C ASN A 438 0.34 16.85 -7.85
N LEU A 439 0.02 15.56 -7.98
CA LEU A 439 0.44 14.49 -7.08
C LEU A 439 1.97 14.41 -6.97
N ASN A 440 2.67 14.54 -8.10
CA ASN A 440 4.09 14.24 -8.24
C ASN A 440 5.00 15.48 -8.17
N ALA A 441 4.48 16.69 -7.95
CA ALA A 441 5.27 17.93 -7.96
C ALA A 441 6.54 17.88 -7.09
N ASP A 442 6.45 17.18 -5.95
CA ASP A 442 7.55 17.03 -4.97
C ASP A 442 8.07 15.59 -4.88
N LEU A 443 7.60 14.70 -5.76
CA LEU A 443 7.94 13.26 -5.76
C LEU A 443 8.92 12.97 -6.87
N ASN A 444 10.21 12.96 -6.53
CA ASN A 444 11.24 12.50 -7.45
C ASN A 444 11.81 11.15 -6.97
N PRO A 445 11.46 10.03 -7.62
CA PRO A 445 11.99 8.70 -7.29
C PRO A 445 13.42 8.50 -7.79
N GLU A 446 13.83 9.20 -8.86
CA GLU A 446 15.13 9.01 -9.54
C GLU A 446 16.32 9.42 -8.68
N LYS A 447 16.13 10.32 -7.72
CA LYS A 447 17.18 10.78 -6.80
C LYS A 447 17.10 10.20 -5.40
N GLY A 448 16.21 9.23 -5.15
CA GLY A 448 15.94 8.75 -3.78
C GLY A 448 15.61 9.92 -2.84
N SER A 449 14.85 10.90 -3.33
CA SER A 449 14.55 12.11 -2.56
C SER A 449 13.95 11.73 -1.21
N ARG A 450 14.25 12.50 -0.16
CA ARG A 450 13.67 12.24 1.18
C ARG A 450 12.14 12.16 1.11
N THR A 451 11.53 12.95 0.24
CA THR A 451 10.07 12.94 -0.01
C THR A 451 9.60 11.62 -0.59
N TRP A 452 10.25 11.09 -1.64
CA TRP A 452 9.88 9.77 -2.19
C TRP A 452 10.05 8.67 -1.13
N GLY A 453 11.19 8.65 -0.43
CA GLY A 453 11.46 7.68 0.62
C GLY A 453 10.42 7.72 1.74
N GLN A 454 9.96 8.91 2.13
CA GLN A 454 8.88 9.04 3.10
C GLN A 454 7.54 8.54 2.54
N VAL A 455 7.18 8.91 1.32
CA VAL A 455 5.90 8.52 0.70
C VAL A 455 5.76 7.01 0.52
N VAL A 456 6.83 6.31 0.08
CA VAL A 456 6.78 4.84 -0.04
C VAL A 456 6.78 4.15 1.31
N ALA A 457 7.48 4.72 2.31
CA ALA A 457 7.47 4.22 3.67
C ALA A 457 6.12 4.47 4.38
N ASP A 458 5.41 5.54 4.01
CA ASP A 458 4.10 5.92 4.54
C ASP A 458 2.92 5.35 3.74
N ASN A 459 3.24 4.75 2.59
CA ASN A 459 2.34 4.20 1.60
C ASN A 459 1.18 5.16 1.25
N ILE A 460 1.48 6.45 1.15
CA ILE A 460 0.49 7.48 0.82
C ILE A 460 1.17 8.76 0.33
N VAL A 461 0.50 9.46 -0.57
CA VAL A 461 0.77 10.86 -0.89
C VAL A 461 -0.33 11.71 -0.28
N LEU A 462 0.06 12.68 0.54
CA LEU A 462 -0.84 13.68 1.11
C LEU A 462 -0.65 15.00 0.38
N LYS A 463 -1.73 15.53 -0.19
CA LYS A 463 -1.75 16.87 -0.79
C LYS A 463 -2.88 17.70 -0.18
N THR A 464 -2.68 19.02 -0.14
CA THR A 464 -3.66 19.94 0.45
C THR A 464 -3.99 21.08 -0.50
N SER A 465 -5.22 21.58 -0.42
CA SER A 465 -5.72 22.78 -1.09
C SER A 465 -6.53 23.63 -0.11
N GLN A 466 -6.57 24.93 -0.34
CA GLN A 466 -7.27 25.89 0.51
C GLN A 466 -8.55 26.38 -0.17
N HIS A 467 -9.66 26.33 0.56
CA HIS A 467 -10.99 26.67 0.07
C HIS A 467 -11.68 27.62 1.05
N ASN A 468 -12.75 28.29 0.62
CA ASN A 468 -13.49 29.17 1.49
C ASN A 468 -15.01 28.93 1.37
N VAL A 469 -15.57 28.24 2.35
CA VAL A 469 -17.03 28.05 2.42
C VAL A 469 -17.72 29.33 2.87
N THR A 470 -18.77 29.73 2.14
CA THR A 470 -19.44 31.03 2.29
C THR A 470 -20.54 31.03 3.34
N ALA A 471 -21.04 29.86 3.73
CA ALA A 471 -22.09 29.66 4.72
C ALA A 471 -21.79 28.43 5.58
N ALA A 472 -22.45 28.34 6.74
CA ALA A 472 -22.55 27.09 7.49
C ALA A 472 -23.64 26.20 6.87
N GLY A 473 -23.53 24.89 7.04
CA GLY A 473 -24.53 23.94 6.58
C GLY A 473 -23.96 22.86 5.66
N ALA A 474 -24.79 22.40 4.73
CA ALA A 474 -24.46 21.34 3.79
C ALA A 474 -23.63 21.88 2.62
N HIS A 475 -22.59 21.13 2.25
CA HIS A 475 -21.68 21.43 1.15
C HIS A 475 -21.40 20.17 0.33
N VAL A 476 -20.97 20.38 -0.92
CA VAL A 476 -20.53 19.31 -1.81
C VAL A 476 -19.05 19.48 -2.13
N LEU A 477 -18.23 18.55 -1.66
CA LEU A 477 -16.83 18.45 -2.08
C LEU A 477 -16.76 17.67 -3.39
N LYS A 478 -16.12 18.24 -4.40
CA LYS A 478 -15.95 17.62 -5.72
C LYS A 478 -14.48 17.26 -5.94
N PHE A 479 -14.22 16.00 -6.26
CA PHE A 479 -12.90 15.51 -6.68
C PHE A 479 -12.92 15.19 -8.17
N TRP A 480 -12.19 15.99 -8.95
CA TRP A 480 -12.25 15.99 -10.39
C TRP A 480 -11.12 15.21 -11.02
N ARG A 481 -11.44 14.46 -12.08
CA ARG A 481 -10.41 13.84 -12.92
C ARG A 481 -9.68 14.93 -13.72
N VAL A 482 -8.35 14.89 -13.72
CA VAL A 482 -7.52 15.61 -14.70
C VAL A 482 -6.70 14.59 -15.49
N ASP A 483 -5.72 13.93 -14.86
CA ASP A 483 -4.95 12.85 -15.51
C ASP A 483 -5.45 11.47 -15.05
N PRO A 484 -5.35 10.41 -15.89
CA PRO A 484 -5.63 9.04 -15.44
C PRO A 484 -4.58 8.53 -14.44
N GLY A 485 -4.87 7.43 -13.75
CA GLY A 485 -3.92 6.79 -12.83
C GLY A 485 -3.82 7.45 -11.45
N VAL A 486 -4.57 8.52 -11.19
CA VAL A 486 -4.74 9.07 -9.83
C VAL A 486 -5.69 8.18 -9.04
N VAL A 487 -5.21 7.64 -7.92
CA VAL A 487 -5.97 6.73 -7.06
C VAL A 487 -6.22 7.41 -5.71
N LEU A 488 -7.50 7.73 -5.43
CA LEU A 488 -7.93 8.42 -4.22
C LEU A 488 -8.34 7.42 -3.13
N GLU A 489 -7.83 7.56 -1.91
CA GLU A 489 -8.20 6.73 -0.75
C GLU A 489 -9.12 7.46 0.22
N LYS A 490 -8.86 8.76 0.47
CA LYS A 490 -9.60 9.54 1.47
C LYS A 490 -9.51 11.04 1.22
N LEU A 491 -10.56 11.76 1.60
CA LEU A 491 -10.62 13.22 1.66
C LEU A 491 -10.92 13.67 3.08
N VAL A 492 -10.24 14.71 3.56
CA VAL A 492 -10.54 15.34 4.85
C VAL A 492 -10.67 16.84 4.66
N VAL A 493 -11.82 17.40 5.04
CA VAL A 493 -12.05 18.84 5.10
C VAL A 493 -11.90 19.29 6.54
N SER A 494 -11.07 20.29 6.84
CA SER A 494 -10.92 20.82 8.20
C SER A 494 -10.87 22.34 8.24
N SER A 495 -11.50 22.94 9.25
CA SER A 495 -11.43 24.39 9.51
C SER A 495 -10.28 24.78 10.46
N GLY A 496 -9.44 23.80 10.84
CA GLY A 496 -8.32 23.98 11.76
C GLY A 496 -7.33 22.82 11.71
N PRO A 497 -6.32 22.83 12.59
CA PRO A 497 -5.30 21.79 12.65
C PRO A 497 -5.92 20.42 12.92
N LEU A 498 -5.53 19.42 12.12
CA LEU A 498 -5.94 18.03 12.33
C LEU A 498 -5.10 17.36 13.43
N PRO A 499 -5.66 16.41 14.19
CA PRO A 499 -4.88 15.56 15.08
C PRO A 499 -3.78 14.84 14.30
N LYS A 500 -2.58 14.76 14.87
CA LYS A 500 -1.48 13.99 14.28
C LYS A 500 -1.80 12.50 14.37
N THR A 501 -2.16 11.91 13.24
CA THR A 501 -2.47 10.49 13.05
C THR A 501 -1.78 9.99 11.79
N TYR A 502 -1.35 8.73 11.79
CA TYR A 502 -0.68 8.11 10.66
C TYR A 502 -1.62 7.82 9.48
N LEU A 503 -2.84 7.35 9.79
CA LEU A 503 -3.86 6.92 8.83
C LEU A 503 -4.83 8.04 8.44
N GLY A 504 -4.60 9.25 8.95
CA GLY A 504 -5.59 10.33 8.92
C GLY A 504 -6.71 10.10 9.93
N PRO A 505 -7.51 11.14 10.24
CA PRO A 505 -8.63 11.00 11.16
C PRO A 505 -9.66 9.97 10.64
N PRO A 506 -10.33 9.23 11.54
CA PRO A 506 -11.37 8.28 11.15
C PRO A 506 -12.53 9.00 10.49
N ALA A 507 -13.25 8.30 9.60
CA ALA A 507 -14.44 8.83 8.96
C ALA A 507 -15.49 9.22 10.02
N ASN A 508 -16.03 10.44 9.91
CA ASN A 508 -16.97 11.00 10.88
C ASN A 508 -18.14 11.77 10.23
N ALA A 509 -18.10 11.96 8.90
CA ALA A 509 -19.24 12.43 8.15
C ALA A 509 -20.19 11.24 7.96
N ALA A 510 -21.33 11.29 8.64
CA ALA A 510 -22.35 10.26 8.48
C ALA A 510 -22.92 10.33 7.07
N ASP A 511 -22.80 9.25 6.32
CA ASP A 511 -23.69 9.00 5.19
C ASP A 511 -25.07 8.65 5.78
N LYS A 512 -25.85 9.67 6.15
CA LYS A 512 -27.25 9.48 6.62
C LYS A 512 -28.19 9.07 5.47
N GLY A 513 -27.67 8.43 4.42
CA GLY A 513 -28.43 8.03 3.26
C GLY A 513 -27.79 6.94 2.42
N LYS A 514 -27.52 5.75 3.00
CA LYS A 514 -27.73 4.41 2.39
C LYS A 514 -27.13 3.27 3.24
N ASP A 515 -27.86 2.85 4.28
CA ASP A 515 -27.90 1.43 4.67
C ASP A 515 -28.84 0.68 3.70
N GLN A 516 -28.55 0.74 2.40
CA GLN A 516 -29.13 -0.18 1.44
C GLN A 516 -28.02 -0.82 0.61
N PRO A 517 -27.98 -2.16 0.52
CA PRO A 517 -27.07 -2.82 -0.40
C PRO A 517 -27.41 -2.37 -1.81
N VAL A 518 -26.45 -1.73 -2.49
CA VAL A 518 -26.55 -1.48 -3.92
C VAL A 518 -26.50 -2.84 -4.63
N PRO A 519 -27.55 -3.28 -5.34
CA PRO A 519 -27.56 -4.58 -6.00
C PRO A 519 -26.76 -4.54 -7.31
N GLY A 520 -25.91 -5.54 -7.52
CA GLY A 520 -25.28 -5.87 -8.81
C GLY A 520 -23.80 -6.27 -8.63
N SER A 521 -23.32 -7.45 -8.99
CA SER A 521 -23.93 -8.56 -9.72
C SER A 521 -23.23 -9.88 -9.36
N LEU A 522 -23.92 -10.78 -8.68
CA LEU A 522 -23.62 -12.21 -8.72
C LEU A 522 -24.71 -12.84 -9.56
N GLY A 523 -24.48 -12.89 -10.87
CA GLY A 523 -25.27 -13.72 -11.75
C GLY A 523 -25.04 -15.17 -11.37
N GLN A 524 -26.07 -15.81 -10.82
CA GLN A 524 -26.18 -17.26 -10.81
C GLN A 524 -26.23 -17.74 -12.26
N ARG A 525 -25.35 -18.67 -12.61
CA ARG A 525 -25.65 -19.74 -13.56
C ARG A 525 -25.36 -21.07 -12.88
#